data_AF-A0A1G3QMQ3-F1
#
_entry.id   AF-A0A1G3QMQ3-F1
#
_cell.length_a   1.000
_cell.length_b   1.000
_cell.length_c   1.000
_cell.angle_alpha   90.00
_cell.angle_beta   90.00
_cell.angle_gamma   90.00
#
_symmetry.space_group_name_H-M   'P 1'
#
loop_
_entity.id
_entity.type
_entity.pdbx_description
1 polymer ?
#
loop_
_entity_poly.entity_id
_entity_poly.type
_entity_poly.pdbx_seq_one_letter_code
_entity_poly.pdbx_strand_id
1 'polypeptide(L)'
;MRWKRRTKLKTSRSCAALTALVISALVLAACAPKQRVLSDEEAYKRFVGTWVNTEYPGTPERTKVTVIRPDYVGEDWPFPTSTVLDGQWTIKIKKTWVDEKGNTYCQFFGRYVEDPTHRFAALMRVDQKGEVWEDCSKAVGVGDNAEDRAVYPEKIDSSLSSYWIYYRKK
;
A
#
# COMPACT_ATOMS: atom_id res chain seq x y z
N MET A 1 47.14 68.79 20.16
CA MET A 1 47.34 67.46 19.53
C MET A 1 46.10 66.60 19.77
N ARG A 2 45.48 66.11 18.70
CA ARG A 2 44.13 65.53 18.70
C ARG A 2 44.23 64.10 18.14
N TRP A 3 44.14 63.08 18.98
CA TRP A 3 44.13 61.67 18.56
C TRP A 3 42.69 61.14 18.57
N LYS A 4 42.13 60.85 17.39
CA LYS A 4 40.85 60.14 17.21
C LYS A 4 41.10 58.64 17.14
N ARG A 5 40.59 57.87 18.11
CA ARG A 5 40.39 56.42 17.95
C ARG A 5 39.12 56.19 17.13
N ARG A 6 39.21 55.42 16.04
CA ARG A 6 38.08 54.77 15.36
C ARG A 6 38.27 53.26 15.44
N THR A 7 37.55 52.60 16.32
CA THR A 7 37.33 51.16 16.27
C THR A 7 36.15 50.88 15.35
N LYS A 8 36.40 50.21 14.22
CA LYS A 8 35.34 49.65 13.35
C LYS A 8 34.87 48.33 13.96
N LEU A 9 33.67 48.30 14.52
CA LEU A 9 32.94 47.04 14.72
C LEU A 9 32.40 46.58 13.36
N LYS A 10 32.78 45.37 12.94
CA LYS A 10 32.29 44.71 11.73
C LYS A 10 31.98 43.24 12.07
N THR A 11 31.01 43.02 12.96
CA THR A 11 30.70 41.66 13.46
C THR A 11 29.22 41.51 13.86
N SER A 12 28.29 42.01 13.04
CA SER A 12 26.84 41.91 13.33
C SER A 12 26.01 41.26 12.23
N ARG A 13 26.51 41.18 10.99
CA ARG A 13 25.71 40.66 9.86
C ARG A 13 25.71 39.14 9.70
N SER A 14 26.75 38.45 10.19
CA SER A 14 26.89 37.00 10.00
C SER A 14 26.01 36.16 10.93
N CYS A 15 25.60 36.70 12.09
CA CYS A 15 24.74 35.96 13.03
C CYS A 15 23.30 35.86 12.52
N ALA A 16 22.75 36.96 11.98
CA ALA A 16 21.35 37.02 11.54
C ALA A 16 21.03 36.10 10.35
N ALA A 17 21.98 35.92 9.42
CA ALA A 17 21.81 35.05 8.26
C ALA A 17 21.75 33.56 8.65
N LEU A 18 22.55 33.15 9.64
CA LEU A 18 22.53 31.80 10.19
C LEU A 18 21.21 31.51 10.92
N THR A 19 20.69 32.48 11.68
CA THR A 19 19.40 32.32 12.37
C THR A 19 18.24 32.19 11.38
N ALA A 20 18.22 32.99 10.32
CA ALA A 20 17.18 32.93 9.29
C ALA A 20 17.16 31.60 8.52
N LEU A 21 18.33 31.03 8.22
CA LEU A 21 18.44 29.71 7.56
C LEU A 21 17.94 28.58 8.45
N VAL A 22 18.29 28.59 9.74
CA VAL A 22 17.84 27.57 10.71
C VAL A 22 16.32 27.63 10.90
N ILE A 23 15.75 28.83 11.02
CA ILE A 23 14.29 29.00 11.12
C ILE A 23 13.59 28.54 9.84
N SER A 24 14.13 28.86 8.66
CA SER A 24 13.56 28.43 7.38
C SER A 24 13.59 26.90 7.23
N ALA A 25 14.68 26.24 7.64
CA ALA A 25 14.77 24.78 7.64
C ALA A 25 13.80 24.12 8.63
N LEU A 26 13.60 24.71 9.82
CA LEU A 26 12.64 24.24 10.82
C LEU A 26 11.18 24.40 10.36
N VAL A 27 10.84 25.51 9.69
CA VAL A 27 9.51 25.74 9.12
C VAL A 27 9.23 24.75 7.98
N LEU A 28 10.20 24.47 7.13
CA LEU A 28 10.06 23.48 6.06
C LEU A 28 9.91 22.05 6.59
N ALA A 29 10.62 21.69 7.68
CA ALA A 29 10.47 20.38 8.33
C ALA A 29 9.11 20.21 9.03
N ALA A 30 8.52 21.29 9.54
CA ALA A 30 7.20 21.27 10.18
C ALA A 30 6.02 21.24 9.18
N CYS A 31 6.27 21.55 7.90
CA CYS A 31 5.29 21.48 6.82
C CYS A 31 5.39 20.17 6.02
N ALA A 32 5.99 19.11 6.56
CA ALA A 32 5.86 17.78 5.97
C ALA A 32 4.36 17.42 5.93
N PRO A 33 3.79 17.09 4.76
CA PRO A 33 2.37 16.77 4.64
C PRO A 33 2.05 15.60 5.58
N LYS A 34 1.22 15.87 6.58
CA LYS A 34 0.80 14.88 7.56
C LYS A 34 0.11 13.75 6.81
N GLN A 35 0.72 12.57 6.81
CA GLN A 35 0.20 11.36 6.15
C GLN A 35 -1.28 11.22 6.52
N ARG A 36 -2.17 11.25 5.50
CA ARG A 36 -3.62 11.15 5.74
C ARG A 36 -3.92 9.72 6.19
N VAL A 37 -4.28 9.57 7.46
CA VAL A 37 -4.71 8.30 8.01
C VAL A 37 -6.16 8.08 7.59
N LEU A 38 -6.40 7.11 6.71
CA LEU A 38 -7.74 6.58 6.43
C LEU A 38 -8.10 5.57 7.51
N SER A 39 -9.39 5.38 7.79
CA SER A 39 -9.81 4.21 8.55
C SER A 39 -9.58 2.92 7.74
N ASP A 40 -9.48 1.77 8.40
CA ASP A 40 -9.36 0.48 7.70
C ASP A 40 -10.52 0.24 6.74
N GLU A 41 -11.74 0.68 7.09
CA GLU A 41 -12.92 0.56 6.24
C GLU A 41 -12.82 1.48 5.00
N GLU A 42 -12.39 2.72 5.17
CA GLU A 42 -12.19 3.67 4.06
C GLU A 42 -11.09 3.19 3.11
N ALA A 43 -10.00 2.66 3.66
CA ALA A 43 -8.93 2.06 2.87
C ALA A 43 -9.43 0.82 2.14
N TYR A 44 -10.15 -0.08 2.82
CA TYR A 44 -10.67 -1.31 2.24
C TYR A 44 -11.65 -1.08 1.10
N LYS A 45 -12.54 -0.08 1.22
CA LYS A 45 -13.48 0.30 0.15
C LYS A 45 -12.80 0.61 -1.17
N ARG A 46 -11.53 1.00 -1.17
CA ARG A 46 -10.75 1.22 -2.41
C ARG A 46 -10.39 -0.07 -3.12
N PHE A 47 -10.30 -1.20 -2.41
CA PHE A 47 -10.04 -2.51 -3.00
C PHE A 47 -11.32 -3.19 -3.50
N VAL A 48 -12.49 -2.81 -2.96
CA VAL A 48 -13.78 -3.35 -3.41
C VAL A 48 -14.00 -3.07 -4.90
N GLY A 49 -14.36 -4.11 -5.65
CA GLY A 49 -14.60 -4.04 -7.09
C GLY A 49 -14.23 -5.32 -7.82
N THR A 50 -14.36 -5.28 -9.14
CA THR A 50 -13.94 -6.35 -10.04
C THR A 50 -12.62 -5.98 -10.70
N TRP A 51 -11.67 -6.90 -10.67
CA TRP A 51 -10.31 -6.71 -11.11
C TRP A 51 -9.90 -7.79 -12.10
N VAL A 52 -9.18 -7.41 -13.15
CA VAL A 52 -8.81 -8.28 -14.26
C VAL A 52 -7.29 -8.33 -14.38
N ASN A 53 -6.72 -9.52 -14.27
CA ASN A 53 -5.32 -9.77 -14.59
C ASN A 53 -5.23 -10.18 -16.06
N THR A 54 -4.69 -9.28 -16.89
CA THR A 54 -4.51 -9.50 -18.33
C THR A 54 -3.22 -10.24 -18.68
N GLU A 55 -2.32 -10.40 -17.73
CA GLU A 55 -0.96 -10.96 -17.91
C GLU A 55 -0.79 -12.30 -17.17
N TYR A 56 -1.89 -12.97 -16.84
CA TYR A 56 -1.85 -14.21 -16.06
C TYR A 56 -1.07 -15.30 -16.84
N PRO A 57 -0.03 -15.91 -16.22
CA PRO A 57 0.86 -16.85 -16.88
C PRO A 57 0.13 -18.13 -17.27
N GLY A 58 0.40 -18.59 -18.48
CA GLY A 58 -0.23 -19.76 -19.11
C GLY A 58 -0.46 -19.51 -20.59
N THR A 59 -1.46 -18.69 -20.93
CA THR A 59 -1.83 -18.30 -22.30
C THR A 59 -2.50 -16.91 -22.30
N PRO A 60 -2.30 -16.06 -23.32
CA PRO A 60 -2.95 -14.72 -23.42
C PRO A 60 -4.49 -14.73 -23.29
N GLU A 61 -5.11 -15.88 -23.53
CA GLU A 61 -6.55 -16.10 -23.51
C GLU A 61 -7.13 -16.32 -22.10
N ARG A 62 -6.29 -16.47 -21.06
CA ARG A 62 -6.72 -16.75 -19.69
C ARG A 62 -6.55 -15.53 -18.80
N THR A 63 -7.37 -14.51 -19.03
CA THR A 63 -7.51 -13.39 -18.08
C THR A 63 -8.15 -13.90 -16.78
N LYS A 64 -7.45 -13.84 -15.65
CA LYS A 64 -8.05 -14.14 -14.35
C LYS A 64 -8.85 -12.94 -13.87
N VAL A 65 -10.06 -13.17 -13.36
CA VAL A 65 -10.86 -12.12 -12.74
C VAL A 65 -10.91 -12.38 -11.25
N THR A 66 -10.69 -11.34 -10.46
CA THR A 66 -10.87 -11.40 -9.01
C THR A 66 -11.86 -10.32 -8.59
N VAL A 67 -12.85 -10.69 -7.79
CA VAL A 67 -13.83 -9.77 -7.22
C VAL A 67 -13.57 -9.62 -5.74
N ILE A 68 -13.35 -8.40 -5.28
CA ILE A 68 -13.26 -8.07 -3.85
C ILE A 68 -14.60 -7.45 -3.45
N ARG A 69 -15.32 -8.11 -2.56
CA ARG A 69 -16.67 -7.73 -2.15
C ARG A 69 -16.66 -6.85 -0.89
N PRO A 70 -17.71 -6.04 -0.65
CA PRO A 70 -17.81 -5.20 0.55
C PRO A 70 -17.84 -5.98 1.87
N ASP A 71 -18.22 -7.26 1.84
CA ASP A 71 -18.36 -8.14 3.00
C ASP A 71 -17.11 -8.96 3.32
N TYR A 72 -15.93 -8.47 2.91
CA TYR A 72 -14.64 -9.09 3.23
C TYR A 72 -14.48 -10.49 2.62
N VAL A 73 -14.96 -10.64 1.38
CA VAL A 73 -14.82 -11.86 0.58
C VAL A 73 -14.11 -11.52 -0.73
N GLY A 74 -13.09 -12.31 -1.04
CA GLY A 74 -12.48 -12.37 -2.36
C GLY A 74 -13.00 -13.57 -3.14
N GLU A 75 -13.21 -13.39 -4.43
CA GLU A 75 -13.67 -14.42 -5.34
C GLU A 75 -12.75 -14.48 -6.54
N ASP A 76 -12.29 -15.68 -6.88
CA ASP A 76 -11.50 -15.94 -8.06
C ASP A 76 -12.37 -16.56 -9.15
N TRP A 77 -12.30 -15.98 -10.33
CA TRP A 77 -13.05 -16.36 -11.50
C TRP A 77 -12.06 -16.69 -12.63
N PRO A 78 -12.22 -17.83 -13.30
CA PRO A 78 -11.23 -18.28 -14.27
C PRO A 78 -11.23 -17.40 -15.54
N PHE A 79 -12.39 -16.85 -15.92
CA PHE A 79 -12.54 -15.89 -17.02
C PHE A 79 -13.68 -14.89 -16.75
N PRO A 80 -13.73 -13.74 -17.46
CA PRO A 80 -14.80 -12.74 -17.29
C PRO A 80 -16.22 -13.22 -17.59
N THR A 81 -16.37 -14.29 -18.39
CA THR A 81 -17.66 -14.88 -18.78
C THR A 81 -18.01 -16.15 -18.01
N SER A 82 -17.20 -16.52 -17.01
CA SER A 82 -17.45 -17.69 -16.18
C SER A 82 -18.77 -17.59 -15.44
N THR A 83 -19.49 -18.70 -15.37
CA THR A 83 -20.70 -18.85 -14.54
C THR A 83 -20.42 -19.59 -13.23
N VAL A 84 -19.18 -20.04 -13.03
CA VAL A 84 -18.73 -20.81 -11.87
C VAL A 84 -17.44 -20.19 -11.34
N LEU A 85 -17.37 -20.07 -10.02
CA LEU A 85 -16.19 -19.60 -9.27
C LEU A 85 -15.09 -20.66 -9.30
N ASP A 86 -13.84 -20.23 -9.40
CA ASP A 86 -12.66 -21.09 -9.20
C ASP A 86 -12.34 -21.25 -7.71
N GLY A 87 -12.57 -20.19 -6.92
CA GLY A 87 -12.47 -20.26 -5.47
C GLY A 87 -13.02 -19.01 -4.78
N GLN A 88 -13.36 -19.17 -3.51
CA GLN A 88 -13.76 -18.07 -2.64
C GLN A 88 -12.86 -18.04 -1.41
N TRP A 89 -12.53 -16.85 -0.92
CA TRP A 89 -11.69 -16.69 0.27
C TRP A 89 -12.13 -15.52 1.13
N THR A 90 -12.00 -15.68 2.45
CA THR A 90 -12.32 -14.63 3.42
C THR A 90 -11.13 -13.71 3.64
N ILE A 91 -11.41 -12.44 3.92
CA ILE A 91 -10.43 -11.38 4.13
C ILE A 91 -10.45 -10.95 5.59
N LYS A 92 -9.31 -10.99 6.26
CA LYS A 92 -9.15 -10.33 7.56
C LYS A 92 -8.04 -9.31 7.50
N ILE A 93 -8.43 -8.03 7.55
CA ILE A 93 -7.49 -6.91 7.53
C ILE A 93 -6.61 -6.96 8.76
N LYS A 94 -5.31 -6.75 8.56
CA LYS A 94 -4.33 -6.57 9.63
C LYS A 94 -3.87 -5.12 9.75
N LYS A 95 -3.67 -4.46 8.60
CA LYS A 95 -3.12 -3.10 8.56
C LYS A 95 -3.47 -2.43 7.25
N THR A 96 -3.82 -1.16 7.31
CA THR A 96 -3.96 -0.31 6.11
C THR A 96 -3.15 0.97 6.26
N TRP A 97 -2.72 1.55 5.13
CA TRP A 97 -2.08 2.85 5.10
C TRP A 97 -2.15 3.48 3.71
N VAL A 98 -1.85 4.77 3.63
CA VAL A 98 -1.69 5.50 2.38
C VAL A 98 -0.27 6.03 2.31
N ASP A 99 0.43 5.81 1.20
CA ASP A 99 1.77 6.35 0.99
C ASP A 99 1.74 7.84 0.58
N GLU A 100 2.93 8.44 0.45
CA GLU A 100 3.07 9.85 0.03
C GLU A 100 2.56 10.13 -1.39
N LYS A 101 2.45 9.09 -2.23
CA LYS A 101 1.92 9.17 -3.60
C LYS A 101 0.40 8.99 -3.63
N GLY A 102 -0.24 8.75 -2.49
CA GLY A 102 -1.68 8.51 -2.39
C GLY A 102 -2.11 7.08 -2.72
N ASN A 103 -1.18 6.15 -2.91
CA ASN A 103 -1.49 4.73 -3.08
C ASN A 103 -1.95 4.16 -1.75
N THR A 104 -3.00 3.35 -1.80
CA THR A 104 -3.57 2.69 -0.62
C THR A 104 -3.04 1.28 -0.52
N TYR A 105 -2.60 0.89 0.67
CA TYR A 105 -2.09 -0.44 0.96
C TYR A 105 -2.98 -1.15 1.98
N CYS A 106 -3.09 -2.46 1.84
CA CYS A 106 -3.78 -3.33 2.78
C CYS A 106 -2.99 -4.62 2.99
N GLN A 107 -2.54 -4.88 4.21
CA GLN A 107 -2.13 -6.20 4.64
C GLN A 107 -3.34 -6.96 5.16
N PHE A 108 -3.52 -8.19 4.69
CA PHE A 108 -4.63 -9.02 5.10
C PHE A 108 -4.24 -10.50 5.14
N PHE A 109 -5.00 -11.25 5.92
CA PHE A 109 -4.97 -12.70 5.93
C PHE A 109 -6.12 -13.25 5.09
N GLY A 110 -5.78 -14.10 4.13
CA GLY A 110 -6.70 -14.81 3.26
C GLY A 110 -6.84 -16.27 3.67
N ARG A 111 -8.06 -16.81 3.58
CA ARG A 111 -8.34 -18.24 3.77
C ARG A 111 -9.43 -18.67 2.81
N TYR A 112 -9.18 -19.69 2.01
CA TYR A 112 -10.18 -20.24 1.11
C TYR A 112 -11.33 -20.90 1.88
N VAL A 113 -12.54 -20.78 1.34
CA VAL A 113 -13.77 -21.28 1.94
C VAL A 113 -13.88 -22.79 1.71
N GLU A 114 -13.64 -23.22 0.47
CA GLU A 114 -13.73 -24.63 0.07
C GLU A 114 -12.53 -25.46 0.56
N ASP A 115 -11.35 -24.84 0.66
CA ASP A 115 -10.16 -25.44 1.27
C ASP A 115 -9.56 -24.53 2.36
N PRO A 116 -10.06 -24.65 3.60
CA PRO A 116 -9.56 -23.85 4.73
C PRO A 116 -8.11 -24.11 5.11
N THR A 117 -7.45 -25.13 4.54
CA THR A 117 -6.01 -25.37 4.72
C THR A 117 -5.19 -24.44 3.82
N HIS A 118 -5.77 -23.99 2.70
CA HIS A 118 -5.17 -22.99 1.84
C HIS A 118 -5.36 -21.60 2.44
N ARG A 119 -4.27 -21.07 3.00
CA ARG A 119 -4.21 -19.79 3.69
C ARG A 119 -3.03 -18.99 3.18
N PHE A 120 -3.15 -17.67 3.22
CA PHE A 120 -2.09 -16.79 2.77
C PHE A 120 -2.09 -15.47 3.52
N ALA A 121 -0.91 -14.88 3.64
CA ALA A 121 -0.71 -13.52 4.11
C ALA A 121 -0.27 -12.68 2.94
N ALA A 122 -0.97 -11.57 2.71
CA ALA A 122 -0.81 -10.80 1.50
C ALA A 122 -0.73 -9.30 1.79
N LEU A 123 -0.13 -8.60 0.83
CA LEU A 123 -0.08 -7.15 0.75
C LEU A 123 -0.65 -6.74 -0.59
N MET A 124 -1.75 -5.98 -0.54
CA MET A 124 -2.32 -5.33 -1.71
C MET A 124 -1.91 -3.86 -1.77
N ARG A 125 -1.74 -3.35 -2.98
CA ARG A 125 -1.66 -1.91 -3.27
C ARG A 125 -2.68 -1.55 -4.34
N VAL A 126 -3.52 -0.56 -4.07
CA VAL A 126 -4.32 0.12 -5.10
C VAL A 126 -3.75 1.51 -5.34
N ASP A 127 -3.59 1.88 -6.60
CA ASP A 127 -3.06 3.20 -6.96
C ASP A 127 -3.99 4.34 -6.53
N GLN A 128 -3.50 5.58 -6.54
CA GLN A 128 -4.28 6.74 -6.11
C GLN A 128 -5.60 6.90 -6.89
N LYS A 129 -5.63 6.46 -8.16
CA LYS A 129 -6.80 6.56 -9.04
C LYS A 129 -7.81 5.44 -8.84
N GLY A 130 -7.42 4.37 -8.13
CA GLY A 130 -8.23 3.17 -7.99
C GLY A 130 -8.24 2.28 -9.23
N GLU A 131 -7.37 2.49 -10.22
CA GLU A 131 -7.40 1.81 -11.51
C GLU A 131 -6.52 0.54 -11.54
N VAL A 132 -5.43 0.53 -10.78
CA VAL A 132 -4.46 -0.57 -10.74
C VAL A 132 -4.39 -1.16 -9.34
N TRP A 133 -4.52 -2.48 -9.25
CA TRP A 133 -4.31 -3.26 -8.05
C TRP A 133 -3.11 -4.19 -8.23
N GLU A 134 -2.18 -4.17 -7.29
CA GLU A 134 -1.11 -5.15 -7.18
C GLU A 134 -1.27 -5.98 -5.92
N ASP A 135 -0.90 -7.26 -5.99
CA ASP A 135 -0.88 -8.19 -4.86
C ASP A 135 0.47 -8.90 -4.79
N CYS A 136 0.98 -9.07 -3.56
CA CYS A 136 2.00 -10.04 -3.25
C CYS A 136 1.50 -10.90 -2.10
N SER A 137 1.58 -12.22 -2.23
CA SER A 137 1.12 -13.16 -1.20
C SER A 137 2.17 -14.18 -0.80
N LYS A 138 2.07 -14.70 0.41
CA LYS A 138 2.86 -15.83 0.92
C LYS A 138 1.92 -16.87 1.49
N ALA A 139 2.15 -18.14 1.14
CA ALA A 139 1.44 -19.24 1.76
C ALA A 139 1.70 -19.25 3.27
N VAL A 140 0.66 -19.50 4.05
CA VAL A 140 0.76 -19.63 5.51
C VAL A 140 0.48 -21.08 5.89
N GLY A 141 1.34 -21.64 6.73
CA GLY A 141 1.22 -23.02 7.19
C GLY A 141 -0.08 -23.30 7.97
N VAL A 142 -0.38 -24.59 8.11
CA VAL A 142 -1.53 -25.07 8.88
C VAL A 142 -1.22 -25.00 10.38
N GLY A 143 -2.21 -24.60 11.18
CA GLY A 143 -2.12 -24.60 12.63
C GLY A 143 -3.12 -23.65 13.28
N ASP A 144 -3.28 -23.82 14.59
CA ASP A 144 -4.00 -22.88 15.44
C ASP A 144 -3.22 -21.56 15.49
N ASN A 145 -3.93 -20.44 15.40
CA ASN A 145 -3.35 -19.09 15.39
C ASN A 145 -2.41 -18.80 14.20
N ALA A 146 -2.53 -19.53 13.09
CA ALA A 146 -1.74 -19.31 11.87
C ALA A 146 -1.80 -17.85 11.40
N GLU A 147 -2.96 -17.20 11.56
CA GLU A 147 -3.18 -15.80 11.24
C GLU A 147 -2.26 -14.84 12.00
N ASP A 148 -2.05 -15.07 13.30
CA ASP A 148 -1.28 -14.20 14.19
C ASP A 148 0.22 -14.43 14.08
N ARG A 149 0.62 -15.61 13.59
CA ARG A 149 2.02 -15.97 13.34
C ARG A 149 2.45 -15.73 11.90
N ALA A 150 1.53 -15.35 11.02
CA ALA A 150 1.84 -15.15 9.61
C ALA A 150 2.82 -14.00 9.42
N VAL A 151 3.77 -14.20 8.50
CA VAL A 151 4.73 -13.15 8.09
C VAL A 151 4.19 -12.46 6.84
N TYR A 152 3.75 -11.22 7.01
CA TYR A 152 3.16 -10.43 5.94
C TYR A 152 4.26 -9.79 5.07
N PRO A 153 4.07 -9.70 3.74
CA PRO A 153 4.95 -8.90 2.90
C PRO A 153 4.92 -7.42 3.34
N GLU A 154 6.09 -6.79 3.40
CA GLU A 154 6.22 -5.38 3.82
C GLU A 154 6.28 -4.39 2.64
N LYS A 155 6.58 -4.91 1.43
CA LYS A 155 6.65 -4.16 0.19
C LYS A 155 6.05 -4.98 -0.95
N ILE A 156 5.53 -4.30 -1.96
CA ILE A 156 5.23 -4.93 -3.24
C ILE A 156 6.56 -5.24 -3.93
N ASP A 157 6.74 -6.50 -4.32
CA ASP A 157 7.96 -6.99 -4.94
C ASP A 157 7.59 -7.81 -6.18
N SER A 158 7.77 -7.20 -7.36
CA SER A 158 7.41 -7.81 -8.64
C SER A 158 8.31 -8.98 -9.04
N SER A 159 9.36 -9.28 -8.27
CA SER A 159 10.22 -10.45 -8.50
C SER A 159 9.66 -11.74 -7.87
N LEU A 160 8.63 -11.63 -7.02
CA LEU A 160 8.01 -12.79 -6.38
C LEU A 160 7.15 -13.55 -7.40
N SER A 161 7.20 -14.88 -7.34
CA SER A 161 6.31 -15.75 -8.14
C SER A 161 4.84 -15.60 -7.79
N SER A 162 4.54 -15.02 -6.63
CA SER A 162 3.20 -14.70 -6.13
C SER A 162 2.85 -13.21 -6.28
N TYR A 163 3.57 -12.49 -7.13
CA TYR A 163 3.19 -11.13 -7.53
C TYR A 163 2.15 -11.16 -8.64
N TRP A 164 1.12 -10.35 -8.48
CA TRP A 164 0.05 -10.21 -9.44
C TRP A 164 -0.30 -8.75 -9.65
N ILE A 165 -0.62 -8.39 -10.89
CA ILE A 165 -1.17 -7.08 -11.25
C ILE A 165 -2.55 -7.27 -11.88
N TYR A 166 -3.48 -6.42 -11.48
CA TYR A 166 -4.85 -6.40 -11.94
C TYR A 166 -5.26 -4.97 -12.30
N TYR A 167 -6.17 -4.87 -13.27
CA TYR A 167 -6.78 -3.63 -13.72
C TYR A 167 -8.26 -3.62 -13.37
N ARG A 168 -8.76 -2.50 -12.85
CA ARG A 168 -10.17 -2.39 -12.49
C ARG A 168 -11.04 -2.53 -13.75
N LYS A 169 -12.04 -3.40 -13.67
CA LYS A 169 -13.10 -3.48 -14.69
C LYS A 169 -14.01 -2.25 -14.54
N LYS A 170 -14.15 -1.47 -15.61
CA LYS A 170 -15.05 -0.30 -15.68
C LYS A 170 -16.50 -0.72 -15.91
#